data_AF-A0A838Q7Q1-F1
#
_entry.id   AF-A0A838Q7Q1-F1
#
_cell.length_a   1.000
_cell.length_b   1.000
_cell.length_c   1.000
_cell.angle_alpha   90.00
_cell.angle_beta   90.00
_cell.angle_gamma   90.00
#
_symmetry.space_group_name_H-M   'P 1'
#
loop_
_entity.id
_entity.type
_entity.pdbx_description
1 polymer ?
#
loop_
_entity_poly.entity_id
_entity_poly.type
_entity_poly.pdbx_seq_one_letter_code
_entity_poly.pdbx_strand_id
1 'polypeptide(L)'
;LVNELRGVGRRLEALAEALGGALDAGRESHKRVRWVETRGREGSIGVTWVPLDLAPVLREDLFARVRTTIVTSATLSSDGRFDFLSGRLGVDHLRIPPVTESFPSPFEFERQAILAVPSDTPPPNVDGVGHFNAVMRMVVDFTSASDGGIFVLFTSHRDVRQAAIVLRDRGMAGERPVLVHGEDSRDSLLVRFRESGRAVLLGTSSYWEGVDVAGHALRGLLIAKLPFRVPTEPLTAAHCEAIAERGGDPFAEYMVPHAALRLKQGFGRLIRSCTDRGAIVIADPRLVTKSYGGALMRALPPARRIISGWSETARQLEDFYAVSE
;
A
#
# COMPACT_ATOMS: atom_id res chain seq x y z
N LEU A 1 41.73 16.73 -6.99
CA LEU A 1 41.59 18.20 -6.79
C LEU A 1 40.38 18.85 -7.51
N VAL A 2 40.37 19.07 -8.83
CA VAL A 2 39.25 19.81 -9.50
C VAL A 2 37.89 19.12 -9.36
N ASN A 3 37.84 17.79 -9.51
CA ASN A 3 36.59 17.04 -9.32
C ASN A 3 36.13 17.01 -7.85
N GLU A 4 37.06 17.04 -6.89
CA GLU A 4 36.72 17.12 -5.46
C GLU A 4 36.18 18.51 -5.11
N LEU A 5 36.79 19.58 -5.62
CA LEU A 5 36.28 20.95 -5.46
C LEU A 5 34.89 21.11 -6.07
N ARG A 6 34.64 20.53 -7.26
CA ARG A 6 33.28 20.47 -7.86
C ARG A 6 32.32 19.63 -7.02
N GLY A 7 32.80 18.58 -6.35
CA GLY A 7 32.01 17.77 -5.42
C GLY A 7 31.59 18.57 -4.19
N VAL A 8 32.53 19.33 -3.60
CA VAL A 8 32.26 20.22 -2.47
C VAL A 8 31.33 21.36 -2.85
N GLY A 9 31.55 22.00 -4.01
CA GLY A 9 30.67 23.06 -4.52
C GLY A 9 29.21 22.61 -4.63
N ARG A 10 28.95 21.47 -5.28
CA ARG A 10 27.60 20.89 -5.38
C ARG A 10 26.97 20.58 -4.02
N ARG A 11 27.77 20.15 -3.03
CA ARG A 11 27.27 19.90 -1.66
C ARG A 11 26.87 21.19 -0.96
N LEU A 12 27.65 22.26 -1.12
CA LEU A 12 27.32 23.57 -0.53
C LEU A 12 26.08 24.19 -1.19
N GLU A 13 25.95 24.07 -2.51
CA GLU A 13 24.75 24.49 -3.25
C GLU A 13 23.51 23.72 -2.76
N ALA A 14 23.60 22.39 -2.66
CA ALA A 14 22.50 21.57 -2.15
C ALA A 14 22.12 21.90 -0.71
N LEU A 15 23.11 22.22 0.15
CA LEU A 15 22.84 22.65 1.54
C LEU A 15 22.20 24.05 1.59
N ALA A 16 22.66 24.98 0.75
CA ALA A 16 22.08 26.32 0.66
C ALA A 16 20.63 26.26 0.16
N GLU A 17 20.35 25.42 -0.84
CA GLU A 17 18.99 25.17 -1.34
C GLU A 17 18.12 24.48 -0.29
N ALA A 18 18.67 23.49 0.43
CA ALA A 18 17.97 22.82 1.52
C ALA A 18 17.57 23.81 2.64
N LEU A 19 18.50 24.66 3.07
CA LEU A 19 18.27 25.70 4.08
C LEU A 19 17.29 26.77 3.59
N GLY A 20 17.48 27.25 2.36
CA GLY A 20 16.59 28.24 1.74
C GLY A 20 15.17 27.71 1.63
N GLY A 21 14.98 26.48 1.13
CA GLY A 21 13.64 25.90 1.03
C GLY A 21 12.99 25.59 2.38
N ALA A 22 13.78 25.26 3.40
CA ALA A 22 13.30 25.03 4.75
C ALA A 22 12.93 26.31 5.51
N LEU A 23 13.72 27.37 5.37
CA LEU A 23 13.64 28.58 6.21
C LEU A 23 12.96 29.76 5.52
N ASP A 24 13.05 29.88 4.20
CA ASP A 24 12.41 30.95 3.46
C ASP A 24 10.99 30.53 3.06
N ALA A 25 10.00 31.10 3.75
CA ALA A 25 8.60 30.87 3.44
C ALA A 25 8.25 31.38 2.04
N GLY A 26 8.83 32.51 1.60
CA GLY A 26 8.56 33.16 0.33
C GLY A 26 7.09 33.50 0.05
N ARG A 27 6.80 34.11 -1.10
CA ARG A 27 5.43 34.29 -1.62
C ARG A 27 4.81 33.00 -2.17
N GLU A 28 5.61 31.96 -2.37
CA GLU A 28 5.23 30.65 -2.92
C GLU A 28 5.10 29.57 -1.82
N SER A 29 4.85 29.97 -0.57
CA SER A 29 4.78 29.06 0.59
C SER A 29 3.82 27.89 0.40
N HIS A 30 2.69 28.11 -0.29
CA HIS A 30 1.65 27.11 -0.60
C HIS A 30 2.12 25.99 -1.55
N LYS A 31 3.27 26.15 -2.23
CA LYS A 31 3.83 25.13 -3.12
C LYS A 31 4.86 24.23 -2.43
N ARG A 32 5.12 24.42 -1.15
CA ARG A 32 6.14 23.68 -0.40
C ARG A 32 5.58 23.15 0.91
N VAL A 33 5.69 21.84 1.11
CA VAL A 33 5.39 21.20 2.38
C VAL A 33 6.64 21.26 3.24
N ARG A 34 6.53 21.79 4.45
CA ARG A 34 7.63 21.86 5.42
C ARG A 34 7.18 21.21 6.72
N TRP A 35 8.06 20.43 7.33
CA TRP A 35 7.81 19.92 8.67
C TRP A 35 9.10 19.82 9.46
N VAL A 36 8.92 19.82 10.78
CA VAL A 36 9.98 19.62 11.75
C VAL A 36 9.69 18.33 12.48
N GLU A 37 10.69 17.46 12.61
CA GLU A 37 10.58 16.20 13.32
C GLU A 37 11.77 16.00 14.25
N THR A 38 11.52 15.40 15.40
CA THR A 38 12.58 15.00 16.32
C THR A 38 13.12 13.63 15.92
N ARG A 39 14.42 13.53 15.64
CA ARG A 39 15.11 12.30 15.24
C ARG A 39 16.00 11.77 16.36
N GLY A 40 15.99 10.45 16.55
CA GLY A 40 16.86 9.74 17.48
C GLY A 40 16.49 9.91 18.96
N ARG A 41 17.15 9.13 19.84
CA ARG A 41 16.93 9.20 21.29
C ARG A 41 17.47 10.50 21.92
N GLU A 42 18.44 11.13 21.26
CA GLU A 42 19.08 12.38 21.72
C GLU A 42 18.29 13.64 21.34
N GLY A 43 17.16 13.51 20.63
CA GLY A 43 16.26 14.62 20.39
C GLY A 43 16.71 15.61 19.30
N SER A 44 17.56 15.18 18.36
CA SER A 44 18.00 16.04 17.25
C SER A 44 16.81 16.53 16.43
N ILE A 45 16.84 17.79 15.98
CA ILE A 45 15.76 18.37 15.18
C ILE A 45 16.09 18.23 13.70
N GLY A 46 15.25 17.53 12.95
CA GLY A 46 15.27 17.48 11.49
C GLY A 46 14.25 18.47 10.93
N VAL A 47 14.68 19.32 10.00
CA VAL A 47 13.79 20.16 9.20
C VAL A 47 13.80 19.62 7.77
N THR A 48 12.62 19.34 7.23
CA THR A 48 12.48 18.81 5.87
C THR A 48 11.50 19.68 5.09
N TRP A 49 11.81 19.90 3.81
CA TRP A 49 10.88 20.51 2.88
C TRP A 49 10.84 19.73 1.57
N VAL A 50 9.69 19.76 0.91
CA VAL A 50 9.48 19.17 -0.41
C VAL A 50 8.48 20.02 -1.21
N PRO A 51 8.64 20.14 -2.55
CA PRO A 51 7.60 20.71 -3.38
C PRO A 51 6.31 19.89 -3.27
N LEU A 52 5.17 20.57 -3.14
CA LEU A 52 3.86 19.92 -3.12
C LEU A 52 3.52 19.34 -4.50
N ASP A 53 3.89 20.03 -5.56
CA ASP A 53 3.79 19.57 -6.93
C ASP A 53 5.18 19.32 -7.52
N LEU A 54 5.47 18.05 -7.82
CA LEU A 54 6.72 17.63 -8.44
C LEU A 54 6.63 17.64 -9.97
N ALA A 55 5.44 17.81 -10.55
CA ALA A 55 5.24 17.76 -11.99
C ALA A 55 6.12 18.76 -12.77
N PRO A 56 6.27 20.03 -12.36
CA PRO A 56 7.13 20.98 -13.07
C PRO A 56 8.60 20.55 -13.05
N VAL A 57 9.08 20.09 -11.88
CA VAL A 57 10.46 19.62 -11.69
C VAL A 57 10.73 18.40 -12.56
N LEU A 58 9.86 17.39 -12.52
CA LEU A 58 10.01 16.18 -13.35
C LEU A 58 9.95 16.51 -14.85
N ARG A 59 9.04 17.41 -15.25
CA ARG A 59 8.91 17.84 -16.64
C ARG A 59 10.18 18.52 -17.13
N GLU A 60 10.70 19.49 -16.38
CA GLU A 60 11.83 20.33 -16.80
C GLU A 60 13.17 19.62 -16.66
N ASP A 61 13.40 18.92 -15.55
CA ASP A 61 14.71 18.37 -15.21
C ASP A 61 14.89 16.91 -15.66
N LEU A 62 13.80 16.18 -15.93
CA LEU A 62 13.86 14.80 -16.41
C LEU A 62 13.30 14.67 -17.82
N PHE A 63 11.99 14.83 -18.00
CA PHE A 63 11.33 14.48 -19.26
C PHE A 63 11.71 15.39 -20.44
N ALA A 64 11.96 16.68 -20.22
CA ALA A 64 12.37 17.61 -21.28
C ALA A 64 13.84 17.47 -21.68
N ARG A 65 14.68 16.87 -20.81
CA ARG A 65 16.14 16.72 -21.05
C ARG A 65 16.50 15.44 -21.79
N VAL A 66 15.57 14.50 -21.88
CA VAL A 66 15.76 13.22 -22.55
C VAL A 66 14.98 13.19 -23.87
N ARG A 67 15.56 12.57 -24.89
CA ARG A 67 14.93 12.49 -26.22
C ARG A 67 13.71 11.55 -26.22
N THR A 68 13.75 10.49 -25.42
CA THR A 68 12.71 9.45 -25.37
C THR A 68 12.68 8.85 -23.98
N THR A 69 11.48 8.71 -23.41
CA THR A 69 11.26 8.06 -22.12
C THR A 69 10.15 7.03 -22.24
N ILE A 70 10.36 5.86 -21.65
CA ILE A 70 9.33 4.83 -21.51
C ILE A 70 9.01 4.73 -20.02
N VAL A 71 7.75 4.99 -19.67
CA VAL A 71 7.24 4.79 -18.31
C VAL A 71 6.37 3.55 -18.32
N THR A 72 6.75 2.51 -17.58
CA THR A 72 6.02 1.23 -17.52
C THR A 72 5.81 0.77 -16.09
N SER A 73 4.60 0.27 -15.78
CA SER A 73 4.24 -0.39 -14.53
C SER A 73 2.87 -1.07 -14.67
N ALA A 74 2.61 -2.08 -13.85
CA ALA A 74 1.32 -2.80 -13.80
C ALA A 74 0.14 -1.91 -13.35
N THR A 75 0.43 -0.74 -12.76
CA THR A 75 -0.59 0.10 -12.10
C THR A 75 -0.59 1.57 -12.56
N LEU A 76 -0.13 1.85 -13.79
CA LEU A 76 -0.10 3.22 -14.31
C LEU A 76 -1.49 3.79 -14.62
N SER A 77 -2.42 2.96 -15.12
CA SER A 77 -3.75 3.40 -15.50
C SER A 77 -4.80 3.13 -14.42
N SER A 78 -5.78 4.03 -14.33
CA SER A 78 -7.04 3.85 -13.59
C SER A 78 -8.18 3.84 -14.61
N ASP A 79 -8.92 2.72 -14.69
CA ASP A 79 -10.03 2.54 -15.65
C ASP A 79 -9.63 2.83 -17.11
N GLY A 80 -8.44 2.35 -17.50
CA GLY A 80 -7.87 2.58 -18.84
C GLY A 80 -7.34 3.99 -19.10
N ARG A 81 -7.51 4.93 -18.16
CA ARG A 81 -7.05 6.32 -18.28
C ARG A 81 -5.73 6.54 -17.54
N PHE A 82 -4.90 7.43 -18.09
CA PHE A 82 -3.58 7.78 -17.55
C PHE A 82 -3.53 9.23 -17.02
N ASP A 83 -4.66 9.94 -16.99
CA ASP A 83 -4.74 11.37 -16.65
C ASP A 83 -4.11 11.68 -15.28
N PHE A 84 -4.46 10.86 -14.27
CA PHE A 84 -3.93 11.01 -12.92
C PHE A 84 -2.39 10.92 -12.86
N LEU A 85 -1.82 9.93 -13.54
CA LEU A 85 -0.37 9.77 -13.58
C LEU A 85 0.28 10.89 -14.40
N SER A 86 -0.32 11.22 -15.55
CA SER A 86 0.24 12.17 -16.50
C SER A 86 0.37 13.56 -15.87
N GLY A 87 -0.68 14.01 -15.17
CA GLY A 87 -0.66 15.27 -14.42
C GLY A 87 0.37 15.25 -13.29
N ARG A 88 0.49 14.16 -12.52
CA ARG A 88 1.49 14.07 -11.43
C ARG A 88 2.94 14.02 -11.92
N LEU A 89 3.17 13.53 -13.14
CA LEU A 89 4.49 13.51 -13.77
C LEU A 89 4.78 14.78 -14.59
N GLY A 90 3.77 15.61 -14.85
CA GLY A 90 3.88 16.80 -15.71
C GLY A 90 4.09 16.49 -17.20
N VAL A 91 3.76 15.27 -17.62
CA VAL A 91 3.98 14.82 -19.02
C VAL A 91 2.84 15.20 -19.95
N ASP A 92 1.70 15.62 -19.41
CA ASP A 92 0.55 16.19 -20.10
C ASP A 92 0.82 17.58 -20.71
N HIS A 93 1.86 18.27 -20.24
CA HIS A 93 2.27 19.59 -20.70
C HIS A 93 3.53 19.57 -21.59
N LEU A 94 3.97 18.40 -22.05
CA LEU A 94 5.12 18.30 -22.95
C LEU A 94 4.76 18.72 -24.38
N ARG A 95 5.76 19.19 -25.13
CA ARG A 95 5.58 19.57 -26.55
C ARG A 95 5.07 18.41 -27.41
N ILE A 96 5.46 17.19 -27.05
CA ILE A 96 4.99 15.96 -27.68
C ILE A 96 4.14 15.24 -26.63
N PRO A 97 2.82 15.07 -26.85
CA PRO A 97 1.97 14.33 -25.93
C PRO A 97 2.43 12.88 -25.77
N PRO A 98 2.25 12.26 -24.58
CA PRO A 98 2.61 10.88 -24.36
C PRO A 98 1.68 9.95 -25.16
N VAL A 99 2.26 8.88 -25.72
CA VAL A 99 1.49 7.73 -26.22
C VAL A 99 1.25 6.79 -25.06
N THR A 100 0.00 6.43 -24.81
CA THR A 100 -0.40 5.58 -23.68
C THR A 100 -1.00 4.28 -24.18
N GLU A 101 -0.50 3.15 -23.69
CA GLU A 101 -1.09 1.84 -23.95
C GLU A 101 -1.25 1.05 -22.64
N SER A 102 -2.29 0.22 -22.61
CA SER A 102 -2.58 -0.68 -21.50
C SER A 102 -2.74 -2.09 -22.06
N PHE A 103 -1.99 -3.03 -21.49
CA PHE A 103 -2.02 -4.43 -21.90
C PHE A 103 -2.80 -5.26 -20.87
N PRO A 104 -3.66 -6.18 -21.31
CA PRO A 104 -4.37 -7.06 -20.40
C PRO A 104 -3.40 -7.96 -19.62
N SER A 105 -3.77 -8.28 -18.39
CA SER A 105 -3.04 -9.27 -17.60
C SER A 105 -3.15 -10.65 -18.27
N PRO A 106 -2.07 -11.45 -18.32
CA PRO A 106 -2.12 -12.82 -18.83
C PRO A 106 -2.77 -13.82 -17.85
N PHE A 107 -3.13 -13.38 -16.63
CA PHE A 107 -3.60 -14.25 -15.55
C PHE A 107 -5.13 -14.44 -15.53
N GLU A 108 -5.57 -15.65 -15.18
CA GLU A 108 -6.98 -16.04 -15.04
C GLU A 108 -7.48 -15.78 -13.60
N PHE A 109 -7.61 -14.51 -13.23
CA PHE A 109 -7.92 -14.12 -11.84
C PHE A 109 -9.19 -14.76 -11.26
N GLU A 110 -10.23 -14.99 -12.07
CA GLU A 110 -11.47 -15.62 -11.60
C GLU A 110 -11.25 -17.04 -11.06
N ARG A 111 -10.26 -17.76 -11.59
CA ARG A 111 -9.88 -19.12 -11.17
C ARG A 111 -8.74 -19.12 -10.15
N GLN A 112 -7.78 -18.20 -10.31
CA GLN A 112 -6.58 -18.12 -9.48
C GLN A 112 -6.81 -17.39 -8.16
N ALA A 113 -7.82 -16.52 -8.05
CA ALA A 113 -7.95 -15.64 -6.89
C ALA A 113 -9.38 -15.50 -6.37
N ILE A 114 -9.48 -15.43 -5.04
CA ILE A 114 -10.67 -14.96 -4.33
C ILE A 114 -10.44 -13.56 -3.77
N LEU A 115 -11.42 -12.69 -3.92
CA LEU A 115 -11.55 -11.43 -3.19
C LEU A 115 -12.76 -11.53 -2.25
N ALA A 116 -12.50 -11.69 -0.96
CA ALA A 116 -13.51 -11.85 0.07
C ALA A 116 -13.65 -10.57 0.91
N VAL A 117 -14.90 -10.15 1.13
CA VAL A 117 -15.26 -9.02 2.00
C VAL A 117 -16.36 -9.49 2.96
N PRO A 118 -16.02 -9.84 4.21
CA PRO A 118 -17.02 -10.37 5.13
C PRO A 118 -18.00 -9.28 5.58
N SER A 119 -19.29 -9.50 5.30
CA SER A 119 -20.36 -8.49 5.47
C SER A 119 -20.80 -8.26 6.91
N ASP A 120 -20.47 -9.19 7.81
CA ASP A 120 -20.83 -9.20 9.23
C ASP A 120 -19.70 -8.71 10.15
N THR A 121 -18.60 -8.21 9.58
CA THR A 121 -17.50 -7.63 10.37
C THR A 121 -17.95 -6.30 10.99
N PRO A 122 -17.77 -6.09 12.31
CA PRO A 122 -18.02 -4.78 12.90
C PRO A 122 -17.17 -3.68 12.21
N PRO A 123 -17.74 -2.51 11.88
CA PRO A 123 -16.96 -1.44 11.25
C PRO A 123 -15.86 -0.92 12.19
N PRO A 124 -14.61 -0.75 11.70
CA PRO A 124 -13.47 -0.40 12.56
C PRO A 124 -13.58 0.98 13.23
N ASN A 125 -14.42 1.86 12.71
CA ASN A 125 -14.68 3.20 13.24
C ASN A 125 -15.87 3.27 14.21
N VAL A 126 -16.63 2.18 14.34
CA VAL A 126 -17.82 2.09 15.23
C VAL A 126 -17.52 1.19 16.41
N ASP A 127 -17.00 -0.01 16.16
CA ASP A 127 -16.61 -0.98 17.19
C ASP A 127 -15.22 -1.54 16.87
N GLY A 128 -14.20 -0.81 17.32
CA GLY A 128 -12.81 -1.19 17.07
C GLY A 128 -12.37 -2.48 17.75
N VAL A 129 -12.94 -2.79 18.93
CA VAL A 129 -12.59 -3.99 19.71
C VAL A 129 -13.25 -5.22 19.10
N GLY A 130 -14.56 -5.17 18.82
CA GLY A 130 -15.26 -6.25 18.14
C GLY A 130 -14.71 -6.50 16.74
N HIS A 131 -14.35 -5.44 16.01
CA HIS A 131 -13.66 -5.56 14.73
C HIS A 131 -12.32 -6.30 14.86
N PHE A 132 -11.47 -5.93 15.82
CA PHE A 132 -10.18 -6.60 16.04
C PHE A 132 -10.38 -8.10 16.38
N ASN A 133 -11.35 -8.42 17.25
CA ASN A 133 -11.66 -9.79 17.60
C ASN A 133 -12.17 -10.60 16.40
N ALA A 134 -13.02 -10.00 15.55
CA ALA A 134 -13.48 -10.61 14.31
C ALA A 134 -12.32 -10.87 13.34
N VAL A 135 -11.41 -9.91 13.16
CA VAL A 135 -10.18 -10.07 12.37
C VAL A 135 -9.34 -11.23 12.91
N MET A 136 -9.22 -11.40 14.23
CA MET A 136 -8.42 -12.49 14.78
C MET A 136 -9.04 -13.87 14.59
N ARG A 137 -10.37 -13.98 14.62
CA ARG A 137 -11.06 -15.19 14.17
C ARG A 137 -10.76 -15.46 12.69
N MET A 138 -10.85 -14.43 11.85
CA MET A 138 -10.58 -14.56 10.41
C MET A 138 -9.15 -15.03 10.12
N VAL A 139 -8.16 -14.50 10.83
CA VAL A 139 -6.76 -14.91 10.67
C VAL A 139 -6.60 -16.40 10.99
N VAL A 140 -7.20 -16.90 12.06
CA VAL A 140 -7.12 -18.33 12.42
C VAL A 140 -7.75 -19.19 11.34
N ASP A 141 -9.01 -18.94 10.99
CA ASP A 141 -9.75 -19.78 10.04
C ASP A 141 -9.11 -19.73 8.63
N PHE A 142 -8.68 -18.55 8.19
CA PHE A 142 -8.03 -18.39 6.89
C PHE A 142 -6.66 -19.07 6.85
N THR A 143 -5.91 -18.99 7.94
CA THR A 143 -4.61 -19.68 8.09
C THR A 143 -4.79 -21.20 8.05
N SER A 144 -5.85 -21.72 8.68
CA SER A 144 -6.19 -23.15 8.59
C SER A 144 -6.55 -23.55 7.16
N ALA A 145 -7.44 -22.80 6.49
CA ALA A 145 -7.87 -23.09 5.12
C ALA A 145 -6.72 -23.09 4.10
N SER A 146 -5.78 -22.15 4.22
CA SER A 146 -4.66 -21.99 3.28
C SER A 146 -3.38 -22.74 3.70
N ASP A 147 -3.41 -23.46 4.81
CA ASP A 147 -2.22 -24.03 5.45
C ASP A 147 -1.10 -23.00 5.73
N GLY A 148 -1.46 -21.77 6.06
CA GLY A 148 -0.53 -20.65 6.26
C GLY A 148 -0.08 -19.98 4.97
N GLY A 149 1.11 -19.38 4.98
CA GLY A 149 1.56 -18.53 3.87
C GLY A 149 0.70 -17.26 3.76
N ILE A 150 0.38 -16.66 4.90
CA ILE A 150 -0.52 -15.50 4.98
C ILE A 150 0.23 -14.26 5.44
N PHE A 151 -0.02 -13.14 4.76
CA PHE A 151 0.27 -11.81 5.28
C PHE A 151 -0.98 -11.21 5.91
N VAL A 152 -0.86 -10.72 7.14
CA VAL A 152 -1.91 -10.01 7.86
C VAL A 152 -1.47 -8.57 8.07
N LEU A 153 -2.18 -7.63 7.43
CA LEU A 153 -1.82 -6.22 7.41
C LEU A 153 -2.75 -5.40 8.30
N PHE A 154 -2.17 -4.74 9.29
CA PHE A 154 -2.83 -3.82 10.21
C PHE A 154 -2.44 -2.38 9.92
N THR A 155 -3.24 -1.41 10.37
CA THR A 155 -2.92 0.02 10.21
C THR A 155 -1.98 0.57 11.29
N SER A 156 -1.68 -0.19 12.34
CA SER A 156 -0.85 0.28 13.46
C SER A 156 0.06 -0.82 14.02
N HIS A 157 1.25 -0.44 14.47
CA HIS A 157 2.18 -1.36 15.16
C HIS A 157 1.60 -1.88 16.48
N ARG A 158 0.70 -1.13 17.12
CA ARG A 158 -0.01 -1.58 18.32
C ARG A 158 -0.86 -2.80 18.00
N ASP A 159 -1.66 -2.74 16.95
CA ASP A 159 -2.55 -3.84 16.55
C ASP A 159 -1.73 -5.07 16.07
N VAL A 160 -0.58 -4.85 15.41
CA VAL A 160 0.38 -5.93 15.07
C VAL A 160 0.86 -6.68 16.32
N ARG A 161 1.33 -5.95 17.35
CA ARG A 161 1.81 -6.55 18.60
C ARG A 161 0.69 -7.27 19.35
N GLN A 162 -0.50 -6.67 19.41
CA GLN A 162 -1.65 -7.30 20.06
C GLN A 162 -2.06 -8.59 19.34
N ALA A 163 -2.05 -8.58 18.01
CA ALA A 163 -2.35 -9.77 17.21
C ALA A 163 -1.32 -10.89 17.48
N ALA A 164 -0.03 -10.55 17.57
CA ALA A 164 1.00 -11.53 17.88
C ALA A 164 0.76 -12.23 19.23
N ILE A 165 0.38 -11.48 20.26
CA ILE A 165 0.04 -12.04 21.59
C ILE A 165 -1.15 -13.00 21.46
N VAL A 166 -2.26 -12.55 20.86
CA VAL A 166 -3.49 -13.37 20.71
C VAL A 166 -3.23 -14.65 19.92
N LEU A 167 -2.46 -14.59 18.82
CA LEU A 167 -2.16 -15.79 18.02
C LEU A 167 -1.25 -16.77 18.75
N ARG A 168 -0.28 -16.27 19.54
CA ARG A 168 0.59 -17.09 20.40
C ARG A 168 -0.21 -17.77 21.51
N ASP A 169 -1.10 -17.05 22.18
CA ASP A 169 -1.96 -17.58 23.24
C ASP A 169 -2.93 -18.65 22.73
N ARG A 170 -3.36 -18.55 21.46
CA ARG A 170 -4.15 -19.58 20.78
C ARG A 170 -3.34 -20.79 20.31
N GLY A 171 -2.04 -20.83 20.58
CA GLY A 171 -1.16 -21.95 20.23
C GLY A 171 -0.69 -21.98 18.78
N MET A 172 -1.04 -20.99 17.93
CA MET A 172 -0.66 -21.01 16.51
C MET A 172 0.85 -21.05 16.30
N ALA A 173 1.62 -20.42 17.19
CA ALA A 173 3.07 -20.43 17.13
C ALA A 173 3.69 -21.82 17.33
N GLY A 174 2.95 -22.77 17.91
CA GLY A 174 3.36 -24.17 18.02
C GLY A 174 3.07 -24.98 16.76
N GLU A 175 2.10 -24.58 15.94
CA GLU A 175 1.77 -25.24 14.67
C GLU A 175 2.61 -24.71 13.50
N ARG A 176 2.83 -23.38 13.46
CA ARG A 176 3.52 -22.71 12.35
C ARG A 176 4.16 -21.39 12.79
N PRO A 177 5.21 -20.90 12.09
CA PRO A 177 5.88 -19.67 12.49
C PRO A 177 4.96 -18.44 12.40
N VAL A 178 4.86 -17.70 13.51
CA VAL A 178 4.25 -16.37 13.55
C VAL A 178 5.35 -15.32 13.52
N LEU A 179 5.49 -14.63 12.40
CA LEU A 179 6.51 -13.62 12.13
C LEU A 179 5.92 -12.23 12.33
N VAL A 180 6.61 -11.35 13.07
CA VAL A 180 6.02 -10.08 13.52
C VAL A 180 6.91 -8.91 13.12
N HIS A 181 6.34 -7.95 12.39
CA HIS A 181 7.02 -6.72 12.03
C HIS A 181 7.45 -5.95 13.30
N GLY A 182 8.76 -5.69 13.40
CA GLY A 182 9.40 -5.02 14.53
C GLY A 182 10.12 -5.95 15.50
N GLU A 183 9.96 -7.28 15.38
CA GLU A 183 10.76 -8.26 16.16
C GLU A 183 12.08 -8.62 15.47
N ASP A 184 12.21 -8.41 14.17
CA ASP A 184 13.42 -8.62 13.37
C ASP A 184 13.44 -7.64 12.17
N SER A 185 14.57 -7.56 11.47
CA SER A 185 14.71 -6.85 10.21
C SER A 185 13.73 -7.37 9.17
N ARG A 186 13.27 -6.46 8.30
CA ARG A 186 12.31 -6.79 7.24
C ARG A 186 12.83 -7.91 6.33
N ASP A 187 14.09 -7.83 5.92
CA ASP A 187 14.68 -8.82 5.01
C ASP A 187 14.76 -10.21 5.67
N SER A 188 15.17 -10.29 6.95
CA SER A 188 15.18 -11.55 7.70
C SER A 188 13.80 -12.18 7.81
N LEU A 189 12.77 -11.39 8.16
CA LEU A 189 11.39 -11.88 8.25
C LEU A 189 10.88 -12.42 6.91
N LEU A 190 11.21 -11.76 5.80
CA LEU A 190 10.79 -12.21 4.46
C LEU A 190 11.51 -13.49 4.02
N VAL A 191 12.79 -13.64 4.34
CA VAL A 191 13.54 -14.88 4.10
C VAL A 191 12.90 -16.02 4.87
N ARG A 192 12.68 -15.85 6.19
CA ARG A 192 12.04 -16.86 7.05
C ARG A 192 10.63 -17.21 6.59
N PHE A 193 9.86 -16.23 6.12
CA PHE A 193 8.53 -16.47 5.59
C PHE A 193 8.57 -17.36 4.35
N ARG A 194 9.48 -17.06 3.41
CA ARG A 194 9.68 -17.84 2.18
C ARG A 194 10.14 -19.26 2.47
N GLU A 195 11.12 -19.42 3.37
CA GLU A 195 11.66 -20.73 3.74
C GLU A 195 10.64 -21.60 4.48
N SER A 196 9.81 -20.99 5.35
CA SER A 196 8.78 -21.72 6.07
C SER A 196 7.68 -22.24 5.14
N GLY A 197 7.26 -21.44 4.16
CA GLY A 197 6.13 -21.75 3.28
C GLY A 197 4.75 -21.84 3.95
N ARG A 198 4.68 -21.86 5.29
CA ARG A 198 3.45 -21.98 6.09
C ARG A 198 3.35 -20.90 7.19
N ALA A 199 4.26 -19.94 7.17
CA ALA A 199 4.30 -18.86 8.16
C ALA A 199 3.09 -17.92 8.05
N VAL A 200 2.77 -17.27 9.16
CA VAL A 200 1.86 -16.12 9.21
C VAL A 200 2.70 -14.89 9.54
N LEU A 201 2.72 -13.91 8.64
CA LEU A 201 3.44 -12.66 8.84
C LEU A 201 2.47 -11.54 9.22
N LEU A 202 2.67 -10.96 10.40
CA LEU A 202 1.91 -9.81 10.90
C LEU A 202 2.70 -8.53 10.60
N GLY A 203 2.13 -7.66 9.78
CA GLY A 203 2.78 -6.43 9.31
C GLY A 203 1.88 -5.21 9.41
N THR A 204 2.48 -4.02 9.34
CA THR A 204 1.72 -2.79 9.09
C THR A 204 1.33 -2.71 7.61
N SER A 205 0.36 -1.88 7.26
CA SER A 205 -0.08 -1.64 5.88
C SER A 205 1.01 -1.08 4.97
N SER A 206 2.14 -0.61 5.52
CA SER A 206 3.34 -0.25 4.76
C SER A 206 4.30 -1.43 4.53
N TYR A 207 4.17 -2.52 5.28
CA TYR A 207 5.15 -3.60 5.31
C TYR A 207 5.27 -4.33 3.97
N TRP A 208 4.15 -4.53 3.27
CA TRP A 208 4.08 -5.17 1.97
C TRP A 208 4.54 -4.29 0.79
N GLU A 209 4.72 -2.97 0.97
CA GLU A 209 5.12 -2.06 -0.11
C GLU A 209 6.57 -2.39 -0.51
N GLY A 210 6.78 -2.98 -1.68
CA GLY A 210 8.10 -3.41 -2.16
C GLY A 210 8.55 -4.80 -1.71
N VAL A 211 7.64 -5.65 -1.20
CA VAL A 211 7.94 -7.07 -0.91
C VAL A 211 7.79 -7.93 -2.15
N ASP A 212 8.75 -8.84 -2.39
CA ASP A 212 8.70 -9.85 -3.44
C ASP A 212 8.77 -11.28 -2.85
N VAL A 213 7.60 -11.80 -2.43
CA VAL A 213 7.42 -13.22 -2.05
C VAL A 213 6.68 -13.94 -3.17
N ALA A 214 7.39 -14.65 -4.03
CA ALA A 214 6.81 -15.31 -5.21
C ALA A 214 6.45 -16.78 -4.90
N GLY A 215 5.46 -17.31 -5.62
CA GLY A 215 5.06 -18.71 -5.58
C GLY A 215 4.31 -19.10 -4.31
N HIS A 216 4.38 -20.39 -3.98
CA HIS A 216 3.57 -21.02 -2.93
C HIS A 216 3.76 -20.39 -1.54
N ALA A 217 4.81 -19.61 -1.28
CA ALA A 217 5.03 -19.02 0.03
C ALA A 217 3.94 -18.01 0.44
N LEU A 218 3.33 -17.27 -0.50
CA LEU A 218 2.25 -16.32 -0.22
C LEU A 218 0.95 -16.78 -0.88
N ARG A 219 0.06 -17.38 -0.09
CA ARG A 219 -1.24 -17.89 -0.52
C ARG A 219 -2.40 -17.02 -0.05
N GLY A 220 -2.19 -16.21 0.97
CA GLY A 220 -3.25 -15.39 1.55
C GLY A 220 -2.79 -13.99 1.92
N LEU A 221 -3.69 -13.03 1.74
CA LEU A 221 -3.52 -11.68 2.23
C LEU A 221 -4.77 -11.26 3.00
N LEU A 222 -4.63 -10.94 4.29
CA LEU A 222 -5.70 -10.35 5.08
C LEU A 222 -5.39 -8.87 5.34
N ILE A 223 -6.28 -7.99 4.91
CA ILE A 223 -6.21 -6.55 5.15
C ILE A 223 -7.25 -6.21 6.22
N ALA A 224 -6.80 -5.88 7.44
CA ALA A 224 -7.70 -5.61 8.55
C ALA A 224 -8.57 -4.37 8.31
N LYS A 225 -7.99 -3.31 7.73
CA LYS A 225 -8.68 -2.04 7.45
C LYS A 225 -8.22 -1.48 6.12
N LEU A 226 -9.10 -0.78 5.41
CA LEU A 226 -8.77 -0.14 4.14
C LEU A 226 -7.53 0.77 4.27
N PRO A 227 -6.55 0.69 3.35
CA PRO A 227 -5.21 1.27 3.51
C PRO A 227 -5.15 2.77 3.14
N PHE A 228 -6.09 3.56 3.68
CA PHE A 228 -6.06 5.01 3.55
C PHE A 228 -4.79 5.61 4.15
N ARG A 229 -4.32 6.73 3.59
CA ARG A 229 -3.21 7.50 4.18
C ARG A 229 -3.64 8.11 5.52
N VAL A 230 -2.67 8.46 6.35
CA VAL A 230 -2.92 9.12 7.62
C VAL A 230 -3.09 10.62 7.34
N PRO A 231 -4.25 11.24 7.64
CA PRO A 231 -4.49 12.65 7.32
C PRO A 231 -3.50 13.62 7.95
N THR A 232 -2.93 13.27 9.11
CA THR A 232 -1.95 14.08 9.84
C THR A 232 -0.51 13.94 9.34
N GLU A 233 -0.25 13.06 8.37
CA GLU A 233 1.06 12.98 7.72
C GLU A 233 1.28 14.27 6.91
N PRO A 234 2.43 14.99 7.05
CA PRO A 234 2.61 16.33 6.48
C PRO A 234 2.28 16.45 4.99
N LEU A 235 2.75 15.48 4.19
CA LEU A 235 2.47 15.42 2.76
C LEU A 235 1.00 15.18 2.45
N THR A 236 0.35 14.31 3.23
CA THR A 236 -1.08 14.02 3.08
C THR A 236 -1.91 15.25 3.44
N ALA A 237 -1.60 15.90 4.57
CA ALA A 237 -2.27 17.12 5.00
C ALA A 237 -2.18 18.22 3.94
N ALA A 238 -0.97 18.52 3.46
CA ALA A 238 -0.76 19.58 2.49
C ALA A 238 -1.44 19.30 1.13
N HIS A 239 -1.44 18.05 0.66
CA HIS A 239 -2.20 17.70 -0.54
C HIS A 239 -3.71 17.87 -0.31
N CYS A 240 -4.22 17.45 0.84
CA CYS A 240 -5.63 17.63 1.17
C CYS A 240 -6.02 19.11 1.26
N GLU A 241 -5.21 19.94 1.90
CA GLU A 241 -5.42 21.39 2.00
C GLU A 241 -5.46 22.05 0.61
N ALA A 242 -4.48 21.77 -0.25
CA ALA A 242 -4.44 22.33 -1.60
C ALA A 242 -5.60 21.86 -2.50
N ILE A 243 -6.19 20.69 -2.24
CA ILE A 243 -7.41 20.24 -2.93
C ILE A 243 -8.63 21.00 -2.41
N ALA A 244 -8.74 21.15 -1.09
CA ALA A 244 -9.84 21.89 -0.48
C ALA A 244 -9.83 23.38 -0.88
N GLU A 245 -8.66 24.01 -0.94
CA GLU A 245 -8.50 25.43 -1.33
C GLU A 245 -9.00 25.74 -2.74
N ARG A 246 -8.87 24.78 -3.68
CA ARG A 246 -9.43 24.92 -5.03
C ARG A 246 -10.89 24.46 -5.15
N GLY A 247 -11.55 24.15 -4.03
CA GLY A 247 -12.95 23.71 -3.97
C GLY A 247 -13.19 22.23 -4.30
N GLY A 248 -12.14 21.40 -4.32
CA GLY A 248 -12.24 19.96 -4.56
C GLY A 248 -12.56 19.14 -3.31
N ASP A 249 -12.73 17.82 -3.48
CA ASP A 249 -12.90 16.86 -2.38
C ASP A 249 -11.59 16.07 -2.16
N PRO A 250 -10.82 16.36 -1.10
CA PRO A 250 -9.57 15.66 -0.79
C PRO A 250 -9.73 14.15 -0.63
N PHE A 251 -10.88 13.71 -0.11
CA PHE A 251 -11.11 12.30 0.12
C PHE A 251 -11.29 11.57 -1.21
N ALA A 252 -12.13 12.10 -2.10
CA ALA A 252 -12.38 11.51 -3.41
C ALA A 252 -11.20 11.66 -4.37
N GLU A 253 -10.51 12.81 -4.38
CA GLU A 253 -9.45 13.12 -5.35
C GLU A 253 -8.07 12.62 -4.95
N TYR A 254 -7.80 12.40 -3.67
CA TYR A 254 -6.49 11.96 -3.19
C TYR A 254 -6.55 10.66 -2.38
N MET A 255 -7.36 10.60 -1.33
CA MET A 255 -7.35 9.45 -0.41
C MET A 255 -7.82 8.15 -1.07
N VAL A 256 -8.92 8.21 -1.85
CA VAL A 256 -9.48 7.04 -2.55
C VAL A 256 -8.53 6.52 -3.65
N PRO A 257 -8.01 7.34 -4.57
CA PRO A 257 -7.03 6.88 -5.57
C PRO A 257 -5.78 6.27 -4.96
N HIS A 258 -5.25 6.86 -3.89
CA HIS A 258 -4.09 6.31 -3.19
C HIS A 258 -4.38 4.96 -2.53
N ALA A 259 -5.54 4.80 -1.89
CA ALA A 259 -5.96 3.52 -1.32
C ALA A 259 -6.17 2.46 -2.41
N ALA A 260 -6.80 2.83 -3.54
CA ALA A 260 -6.98 1.96 -4.70
C ALA A 260 -5.64 1.46 -5.25
N LEU A 261 -4.67 2.35 -5.41
CA LEU A 261 -3.32 2.01 -5.89
C LEU A 261 -2.63 1.02 -4.95
N ARG A 262 -2.68 1.27 -3.63
CA ARG A 262 -2.13 0.37 -2.62
C ARG A 262 -2.77 -1.02 -2.69
N LEU A 263 -4.10 -1.09 -2.72
CA LEU A 263 -4.84 -2.34 -2.86
C LEU A 263 -4.43 -3.11 -4.13
N LYS A 264 -4.32 -2.42 -5.27
CA LYS A 264 -3.91 -3.01 -6.55
C LYS A 264 -2.48 -3.55 -6.51
N GLN A 265 -1.53 -2.77 -6.02
CA GLN A 265 -0.13 -3.20 -5.85
C GLN A 265 -0.03 -4.45 -5.01
N GLY A 266 -0.84 -4.47 -3.96
CA GLY A 266 -1.04 -5.60 -3.12
C GLY A 266 -1.52 -6.88 -3.71
N PHE A 267 -2.59 -6.77 -4.48
CA PHE A 267 -3.12 -7.90 -5.24
C PHE A 267 -2.04 -8.44 -6.18
N GLY A 268 -1.30 -7.56 -6.86
CA GLY A 268 -0.16 -7.95 -7.70
C GLY A 268 0.99 -8.62 -6.94
N ARG A 269 0.96 -8.64 -5.60
CA ARG A 269 1.86 -9.47 -4.79
C ARG A 269 1.34 -10.88 -4.59
N LEU A 270 0.04 -11.11 -4.63
CA LEU A 270 -0.54 -12.43 -4.44
C LEU A 270 -0.45 -13.30 -5.70
N ILE A 271 -0.76 -12.74 -6.88
CA ILE A 271 -0.75 -13.46 -8.15
C ILE A 271 0.33 -12.88 -9.07
N ARG A 272 1.41 -13.62 -9.30
CA ARG A 272 2.57 -13.24 -10.13
C ARG A 272 2.90 -14.23 -11.24
N SER A 273 2.38 -15.44 -11.17
CA SER A 273 2.50 -16.48 -12.19
C SER A 273 1.14 -17.08 -12.54
N CYS A 274 1.05 -17.78 -13.68
CA CYS A 274 -0.18 -18.47 -14.09
C CYS A 274 -0.54 -19.66 -13.18
N THR A 275 0.40 -20.11 -12.35
CA THR A 275 0.21 -21.19 -11.37
C THR A 275 -0.08 -20.67 -9.97
N ASP A 276 0.08 -19.37 -9.73
CA ASP A 276 -0.18 -18.80 -8.41
C ASP A 276 -1.68 -18.86 -8.10
N ARG A 277 -2.00 -19.16 -6.85
CA ARG A 277 -3.38 -19.27 -6.38
C ARG A 277 -3.48 -18.75 -4.97
N GLY A 278 -4.49 -17.94 -4.68
CA GLY A 278 -4.64 -17.37 -3.35
C GLY A 278 -5.90 -16.57 -3.11
N ALA A 279 -6.05 -16.05 -1.89
CA ALA A 279 -7.20 -15.24 -1.52
C ALA A 279 -6.78 -13.94 -0.85
N ILE A 280 -7.58 -12.90 -1.06
CA ILE A 280 -7.50 -11.64 -0.32
C ILE A 280 -8.76 -11.50 0.51
N VAL A 281 -8.61 -11.36 1.82
CA VAL A 281 -9.69 -11.05 2.74
C VAL A 281 -9.55 -9.60 3.17
N ILE A 282 -10.51 -8.74 2.78
CA ILE A 282 -10.58 -7.36 3.26
C ILE A 282 -11.62 -7.32 4.38
N ALA A 283 -11.16 -7.30 5.63
CA ALA A 283 -12.00 -7.34 6.81
C ALA A 283 -12.66 -5.99 7.14
N ASP A 284 -12.97 -5.18 6.12
CA ASP A 284 -13.52 -3.83 6.27
C ASP A 284 -14.81 -3.68 5.48
N PRO A 285 -15.99 -3.69 6.15
CA PRO A 285 -17.29 -3.66 5.47
C PRO A 285 -17.52 -2.34 4.74
N ARG A 286 -16.71 -1.30 4.98
CA ARG A 286 -16.81 -0.02 4.29
C ARG A 286 -16.52 -0.15 2.79
N LEU A 287 -15.81 -1.19 2.37
CA LEU A 287 -15.57 -1.48 0.96
C LEU A 287 -16.86 -1.77 0.18
N VAL A 288 -17.90 -2.29 0.84
CA VAL A 288 -19.20 -2.61 0.22
C VAL A 288 -20.32 -1.66 0.67
N THR A 289 -20.20 -1.06 1.85
CA THR A 289 -21.24 -0.19 2.43
C THR A 289 -21.08 1.30 2.11
N LYS A 290 -19.89 1.77 1.71
CA LYS A 290 -19.66 3.18 1.39
C LYS A 290 -19.61 3.43 -0.11
N SER A 291 -20.04 4.61 -0.54
CA SER A 291 -20.11 5.02 -1.96
C SER A 291 -18.76 4.90 -2.69
N TYR A 292 -17.65 5.23 -2.02
CA TYR A 292 -16.30 5.09 -2.58
C TYR A 292 -15.87 3.64 -2.78
N GLY A 293 -16.54 2.68 -2.13
CA GLY A 293 -16.20 1.26 -2.17
C GLY A 293 -16.21 0.70 -3.59
N GLY A 294 -17.17 1.14 -4.42
CA GLY A 294 -17.24 0.76 -5.83
C GLY A 294 -15.99 1.17 -6.64
N ALA A 295 -15.40 2.33 -6.34
CA ALA A 295 -14.16 2.76 -7.00
C ALA A 295 -12.97 1.88 -6.59
N LEU A 296 -12.84 1.53 -5.31
CA LEU A 296 -11.81 0.63 -4.82
C LEU A 296 -11.96 -0.79 -5.41
N MET A 297 -13.19 -1.30 -5.50
CA MET A 297 -13.48 -2.62 -6.07
C MET A 297 -13.19 -2.69 -7.57
N ARG A 298 -13.37 -1.59 -8.33
CA ARG A 298 -13.00 -1.53 -9.75
C ARG A 298 -11.49 -1.48 -9.98
N ALA A 299 -10.72 -0.97 -9.01
CA ALA A 299 -9.26 -0.92 -9.12
C ALA A 299 -8.58 -2.29 -8.89
N LEU A 300 -9.29 -3.23 -8.25
CA LEU A 300 -8.83 -4.59 -8.02
C LEU A 300 -9.10 -5.48 -9.24
N PRO A 301 -8.23 -6.48 -9.51
CA PRO A 301 -8.44 -7.44 -10.59
C PRO A 301 -9.79 -8.18 -10.50
N PRO A 302 -10.31 -8.70 -11.64
CA PRO A 302 -11.58 -9.43 -11.70
C PRO A 302 -11.43 -10.85 -11.10
N ALA A 303 -11.09 -10.93 -9.83
CA ALA A 303 -11.09 -12.17 -9.06
C ALA A 303 -12.52 -12.60 -8.71
N ARG A 304 -12.72 -13.88 -8.35
CA ARG A 304 -14.01 -14.35 -7.82
C ARG A 304 -14.32 -13.59 -6.52
N ARG A 305 -15.45 -12.89 -6.47
CA ARG A 305 -15.84 -12.04 -5.34
C ARG A 305 -16.77 -12.79 -4.39
N ILE A 306 -16.49 -12.72 -3.09
CA ILE A 306 -17.34 -13.29 -2.03
C ILE A 306 -17.70 -12.17 -1.07
N ILE A 307 -19.00 -11.86 -0.97
CA ILE A 307 -19.54 -10.83 -0.07
C ILE A 307 -20.67 -11.50 0.73
N SER A 308 -20.32 -12.05 1.88
CA SER A 308 -21.20 -12.82 2.76
C SER A 308 -20.72 -12.76 4.20
N GLY A 309 -21.46 -13.33 5.15
CA GLY A 309 -20.98 -13.47 6.53
C GLY A 309 -19.69 -14.30 6.61
N TRP A 310 -18.91 -14.13 7.68
CA TRP A 310 -17.60 -14.78 7.78
C TRP A 310 -17.67 -16.31 7.73
N SER A 311 -18.65 -16.92 8.40
CA SER A 311 -18.77 -18.39 8.41
C SER A 311 -18.96 -18.97 7.01
N GLU A 312 -19.76 -18.32 6.17
CA GLU A 312 -19.93 -18.70 4.76
C GLU A 312 -18.64 -18.49 3.96
N THR A 313 -18.01 -17.33 4.17
CA THR A 313 -16.77 -16.95 3.50
C THR A 313 -15.65 -17.94 3.81
N ALA A 314 -15.52 -18.36 5.07
CA ALA A 314 -14.52 -19.33 5.52
C ALA A 314 -14.69 -20.69 4.83
N ARG A 315 -15.92 -21.22 4.74
CA ARG A 315 -16.19 -22.47 4.01
C ARG A 315 -15.80 -22.38 2.54
N GLN A 316 -16.13 -21.27 1.88
CA GLN A 316 -15.75 -21.08 0.47
C GLN A 316 -14.22 -20.91 0.29
N LEU A 317 -13.50 -20.38 1.29
CA LEU A 317 -12.04 -20.35 1.28
C LEU A 317 -11.47 -21.76 1.45
N GLU A 318 -12.03 -22.58 2.35
CA GLU A 318 -11.65 -23.99 2.52
C GLU A 318 -11.85 -24.76 1.21
N ASP A 319 -13.05 -24.69 0.61
CA ASP A 319 -13.34 -25.32 -0.69
C ASP A 319 -12.38 -24.85 -1.79
N PHE A 320 -12.03 -23.56 -1.77
CA PHE A 320 -11.05 -23.02 -2.71
C PHE A 320 -9.70 -23.72 -2.51
N TYR A 321 -9.11 -23.73 -1.32
CA TYR A 321 -7.80 -24.34 -1.14
C TYR A 321 -7.80 -25.88 -1.23
N ALA A 322 -8.91 -26.55 -0.93
CA ALA A 322 -9.01 -28.02 -1.01
C ALA A 322 -8.88 -28.57 -2.44
N VAL A 323 -9.28 -27.80 -3.46
CA VAL A 323 -9.17 -28.21 -4.88
C VAL A 323 -7.71 -28.17 -5.39
N SER A 324 -6.75 -27.73 -4.57
CA SER A 324 -5.31 -27.67 -4.92
C SER A 324 -4.50 -28.93 -4.57
N GLU A 325 -5.09 -29.93 -3.91
CA GLU A 325 -4.47 -31.25 -3.69
C GLU A 325 -4.89 -32.25 -4.79
#